data_AF-A0A964MBR2-F1
#
_entry.id   AF-A0A964MBR2-F1
#
_cell.length_a   1.000
_cell.length_b   1.000
_cell.length_c   1.000
_cell.angle_alpha   90.00
_cell.angle_beta   90.00
_cell.angle_gamma   90.00
#
_symmetry.space_group_name_H-M   'P 1'
#
loop_
_entity.id
_entity.type
_entity.pdbx_description
1 polymer ?
#
loop_
_entity_poly.entity_id
_entity_poly.type
_entity_poly.pdbx_seq_one_letter_code
_entity_poly.pdbx_strand_id
1 'polypeptide(L)'
;PPEGVDNAVFQRYWQQGQLDQTFWVRDNFGPVTVPPDCYFMMGDNRDNSFDSRFWGPLPGNLVRGRPLVIFWSFDRFSDIPLGRFWQRFHLTRIGKLMI
;
A
#
# COMPACT_ATOMS: atom_id res chain seq x y z
N PRO A 1 -7.59 -15.69 -9.89
CA PRO A 1 -6.27 -16.34 -9.78
C PRO A 1 -5.68 -16.42 -11.19
N PRO A 2 -4.41 -16.80 -11.35
CA PRO A 2 -3.92 -17.24 -12.65
C PRO A 2 -4.82 -18.34 -13.22
N GLU A 3 -4.99 -18.35 -14.53
CA GLU A 3 -5.84 -19.32 -15.21
C GLU A 3 -5.40 -20.76 -14.88
N GLY A 4 -6.36 -21.62 -14.55
CA GLY A 4 -6.10 -23.01 -14.14
C GLY A 4 -5.69 -23.21 -12.67
N VAL A 5 -5.60 -22.15 -11.86
CA VAL A 5 -5.35 -22.27 -10.41
C VAL A 5 -6.65 -22.25 -9.62
N ASP A 6 -6.85 -23.27 -8.78
CA ASP A 6 -8.00 -23.38 -7.89
C ASP A 6 -8.07 -22.23 -6.88
N ASN A 7 -9.28 -21.71 -6.63
CA ASN A 7 -9.48 -20.56 -5.74
C ASN A 7 -9.09 -20.86 -4.29
N ALA A 8 -9.33 -22.07 -3.77
CA ALA A 8 -8.97 -22.44 -2.41
C ALA A 8 -7.44 -22.58 -2.25
N VAL A 9 -6.77 -23.10 -3.28
CA VAL A 9 -5.30 -23.12 -3.34
C VAL A 9 -4.75 -21.71 -3.34
N PHE A 10 -5.25 -20.84 -4.23
CA PHE A 10 -4.83 -19.44 -4.30
C PHE A 10 -5.04 -18.70 -2.97
N GLN A 11 -6.22 -18.90 -2.35
CA GLN A 11 -6.57 -18.35 -1.05
C GLN A 11 -5.57 -18.77 0.05
N ARG A 12 -5.18 -20.05 0.08
CA ARG A 12 -4.22 -20.57 1.07
C ARG A 12 -2.85 -19.92 0.94
N TYR A 13 -2.31 -19.84 -0.28
CA TYR A 13 -1.01 -19.20 -0.52
C TYR A 13 -1.03 -17.71 -0.19
N TRP A 14 -2.14 -17.03 -0.50
CA TRP A 14 -2.32 -15.64 -0.14
C TRP A 14 -2.31 -15.41 1.37
N GLN A 15 -3.06 -16.22 2.14
CA GLN A 15 -3.08 -16.14 3.60
C GLN A 15 -1.71 -16.39 4.25
N GLN A 16 -0.83 -17.14 3.57
CA GLN A 16 0.52 -17.44 4.02
C GLN A 16 1.56 -16.39 3.57
N GLY A 17 1.18 -15.41 2.75
CA GLY A 17 2.12 -14.43 2.19
C GLY A 17 3.12 -15.04 1.20
N GLN A 18 2.74 -16.12 0.52
CA GLN A 18 3.62 -16.93 -0.35
C GLN A 18 3.23 -16.85 -1.84
N LEU A 19 2.37 -15.90 -2.21
CA LEU A 19 1.94 -15.75 -3.61
C LEU A 19 3.10 -15.41 -4.54
N ASP A 20 3.94 -14.44 -4.18
CA ASP A 20 5.03 -13.93 -5.06
C ASP A 20 6.06 -15.01 -5.41
N GLN A 21 6.28 -15.97 -4.53
CA GLN A 21 7.20 -17.09 -4.76
C GLN A 21 6.62 -18.13 -5.72
N THR A 22 5.30 -18.16 -5.88
CA THR A 22 4.59 -19.23 -6.60
C THR A 22 3.96 -18.73 -7.89
N PHE A 23 3.50 -17.48 -7.92
CA PHE A 23 2.69 -16.90 -8.99
C PHE A 23 3.09 -15.45 -9.26
N TRP A 24 3.04 -15.04 -10.53
CA TRP A 24 3.24 -13.64 -10.93
C TRP A 24 1.95 -12.82 -10.74
N VAL A 25 1.71 -12.36 -9.51
CA VAL A 25 0.45 -11.71 -9.12
C VAL A 25 0.61 -10.20 -8.94
N ARG A 26 0.81 -9.48 -10.06
CA ARG A 26 0.76 -8.00 -10.05
C ARG A 26 -0.59 -7.46 -10.51
N ASP A 27 -0.90 -7.68 -11.79
CA ASP A 27 -2.04 -7.01 -12.43
C ASP A 27 -3.35 -7.76 -12.23
N ASN A 28 -3.29 -9.10 -12.24
CA ASN A 28 -4.45 -9.98 -12.13
C ASN A 28 -4.53 -10.65 -10.74
N PHE A 29 -4.62 -9.84 -9.69
CA PHE A 29 -4.77 -10.33 -8.32
C PHE A 29 -6.23 -10.71 -7.98
N GLY A 30 -6.40 -11.77 -7.20
CA GLY A 30 -7.70 -12.20 -6.67
C GLY A 30 -8.47 -13.11 -7.64
N PRO A 31 -9.64 -13.63 -7.23
CA PRO A 31 -10.36 -13.27 -6.02
C PRO A 31 -9.78 -13.94 -4.77
N VAL A 32 -9.88 -13.23 -3.64
CA VAL A 32 -9.60 -13.74 -2.30
C VAL A 32 -10.68 -13.26 -1.33
N THR A 33 -10.93 -14.02 -0.28
CA THR A 33 -11.80 -13.61 0.82
C THR A 33 -10.95 -13.20 2.01
N VAL A 34 -11.11 -11.96 2.47
CA VAL A 34 -10.38 -11.45 3.64
C VAL A 34 -10.86 -12.18 4.89
N PRO A 35 -9.96 -12.74 5.72
CA PRO A 35 -10.36 -13.39 6.98
C PRO A 35 -11.02 -12.42 7.96
N PRO A 36 -11.76 -12.93 8.95
CA PRO A 36 -12.23 -12.12 10.07
C PRO A 36 -11.08 -11.38 10.76
N ASP A 37 -11.38 -10.18 11.27
CA ASP A 37 -10.44 -9.30 11.98
C ASP A 37 -9.15 -8.97 11.22
N CYS A 38 -9.16 -9.12 9.89
CA CYS A 38 -8.06 -8.79 9.02
C CYS A 38 -8.47 -7.75 7.98
N TYR A 39 -7.47 -7.13 7.37
CA TYR A 39 -7.65 -6.14 6.32
C TYR A 39 -6.85 -6.53 5.08
N PHE A 40 -7.40 -6.18 3.92
CA PHE A 40 -6.66 -6.15 2.67
C PHE A 40 -6.19 -4.71 2.41
N MET A 41 -4.88 -4.51 2.37
CA MET A 41 -4.25 -3.21 2.14
C MET A 41 -3.68 -3.15 0.74
N MET A 42 -3.85 -2.02 0.06
CA MET A 42 -3.32 -1.79 -1.27
C MET A 42 -2.80 -0.35 -1.37
N GLY A 43 -1.60 -0.20 -1.91
CA GLY A 43 -1.04 1.12 -2.18
C GLY A 43 -1.76 1.82 -3.33
N ASP A 44 -1.67 3.14 -3.35
CA ASP A 44 -2.09 3.99 -4.45
C ASP A 44 -1.19 3.83 -5.68
N ASN A 45 0.14 3.76 -5.47
CA ASN A 45 1.12 3.47 -6.50
C ASN A 45 1.24 1.95 -6.72
N ARG A 46 0.29 1.38 -7.49
CA ARG A 46 0.10 -0.07 -7.66
C ARG A 46 1.34 -0.81 -8.15
N ASP A 47 2.12 -0.20 -9.02
CA ASP A 47 3.32 -0.83 -9.59
C ASP A 47 4.49 -0.81 -8.60
N ASN A 48 4.51 0.15 -7.68
CA ASN A 48 5.61 0.36 -6.74
C ASN A 48 5.17 0.20 -5.27
N SER A 49 4.19 -0.67 -5.02
CA SER A 49 3.67 -0.94 -3.69
C SER A 49 3.81 -2.41 -3.36
N PHE A 50 4.56 -2.70 -2.28
CA PHE A 50 4.64 -4.02 -1.67
C PHE A 50 3.54 -4.14 -0.60
N ASP A 51 2.33 -4.50 -1.05
CA ASP A 51 1.10 -4.51 -0.25
C ASP A 51 0.49 -5.91 -0.10
N SER A 52 -0.77 -6.02 0.37
CA SER A 52 -1.41 -7.30 0.70
C SER A 52 -1.48 -8.28 -0.47
N ARG A 53 -1.27 -7.83 -1.70
CA ARG A 53 -1.11 -8.73 -2.85
C ARG A 53 0.06 -9.71 -2.68
N PHE A 54 1.12 -9.29 -1.99
CA PHE A 54 2.36 -10.04 -1.83
C PHE A 54 2.44 -10.72 -0.45
N TRP A 55 2.25 -9.94 0.63
CA TRP A 55 2.45 -10.43 2.00
C TRP A 55 1.18 -10.92 2.70
N GLY A 56 0.02 -10.88 2.03
CA GLY A 56 -1.22 -11.48 2.54
C GLY A 56 -2.10 -10.53 3.38
N PRO A 57 -3.02 -11.06 4.20
CA PRO A 57 -3.91 -10.27 5.04
C PRO A 57 -3.16 -9.59 6.20
N LEU A 58 -3.56 -8.37 6.54
CA LEU A 58 -3.04 -7.65 7.71
C LEU A 58 -3.93 -7.92 8.94
N PRO A 59 -3.41 -8.52 10.03
CA PRO A 59 -4.14 -8.62 11.29
C PRO A 59 -4.56 -7.25 11.83
N GLY A 60 -5.83 -7.09 12.19
CA GLY A 60 -6.40 -5.82 12.61
C GLY A 60 -5.79 -5.24 13.87
N ASN A 61 -5.27 -6.09 14.77
CA ASN A 61 -4.54 -5.67 15.97
C ASN A 61 -3.19 -4.99 15.67
N LEU A 62 -2.65 -5.11 14.45
CA LEU A 62 -1.44 -4.41 14.02
C LEU A 62 -1.74 -3.02 13.44
N VAL A 63 -3.02 -2.70 13.21
CA VAL A 63 -3.43 -1.38 12.71
C VAL A 63 -3.42 -0.38 13.86
N ARG A 64 -2.45 0.53 13.84
CA ARG A 64 -2.30 1.53 14.92
C ARG A 64 -3.23 2.73 14.82
N GLY A 65 -3.69 3.09 13.63
CA GLY A 65 -4.50 4.28 13.44
C GLY A 65 -4.72 4.62 11.96
N ARG A 66 -5.52 5.65 11.71
CA ARG A 66 -5.83 6.16 10.37
C ARG A 66 -4.94 7.37 10.09
N PRO A 67 -4.27 7.47 8.93
CA PRO A 67 -3.53 8.67 8.58
C PRO A 67 -4.53 9.82 8.36
N LEU A 68 -4.56 10.80 9.28
CA LEU A 68 -5.52 11.91 9.25
C LEU A 68 -4.95 13.20 8.65
N VAL A 69 -3.65 13.42 8.74
CA VAL A 69 -3.00 14.67 8.29
C VAL A 69 -1.62 14.37 7.73
N ILE A 70 -1.34 14.89 6.53
CA ILE A 70 0.04 14.99 6.01
C ILE A 70 0.65 16.23 6.66
N PHE A 71 1.42 16.04 7.73
CA PHE A 71 2.00 17.15 8.50
C PHE A 71 3.24 17.78 7.82
N TRP A 72 4.02 16.99 7.08
CA TRP A 72 5.29 17.46 6.51
C TRP A 72 5.64 16.73 5.20
N SER A 73 6.10 17.46 4.18
CA SER A 73 6.60 16.92 2.91
C SER A 73 7.87 17.69 2.52
N PHE A 74 9.02 17.03 2.53
CA PHE A 74 10.33 17.63 2.26
C PHE A 74 10.93 17.04 0.98
N ASP A 75 11.27 17.91 0.02
CA ASP A 75 11.97 17.51 -1.20
C ASP A 75 13.49 17.41 -0.95
N ARG A 76 14.06 16.22 -1.20
CA ARG A 76 15.47 15.93 -0.94
C ARG A 76 16.41 16.36 -2.08
N PHE A 77 15.88 16.71 -3.26
CA PHE A 77 16.69 17.07 -4.45
C PHE A 77 16.63 18.55 -4.80
N SER A 78 16.21 19.37 -3.85
CA SER A 78 16.07 20.79 -4.07
C SER A 78 17.44 21.49 -3.98
N ASP A 79 18.18 21.58 -5.09
CA ASP A 79 19.34 22.48 -5.25
C ASP A 79 18.87 23.94 -5.29
N ILE A 80 18.21 24.36 -4.22
CA ILE A 80 17.63 25.69 -4.07
C ILE A 80 18.66 26.55 -3.34
N PRO A 81 19.18 27.64 -3.94
CA PRO A 81 20.11 28.56 -3.29
C PRO A 81 19.55 29.05 -1.95
N LEU A 82 20.39 29.28 -0.94
CA LEU A 82 19.99 29.73 0.41
C LEU A 82 18.98 30.90 0.40
N GLY A 83 19.05 31.79 -0.59
CA GLY A 83 18.12 32.91 -0.77
C GLY A 83 16.67 32.54 -1.10
N ARG A 84 16.36 31.29 -1.44
CA ARG A 84 15.01 30.81 -1.75
C ARG A 84 14.50 29.75 -0.75
N PHE A 85 15.10 29.68 0.44
CA PHE A 85 14.73 28.77 1.53
C PHE A 85 13.21 28.72 1.82
N TRP A 86 12.51 29.85 1.70
CA TRP A 86 11.06 29.96 1.89
C TRP A 86 10.23 29.16 0.86
N GLN A 87 10.78 28.84 -0.32
CA GLN A 87 10.10 28.05 -1.37
C GLN A 87 10.09 26.54 -1.07
N ARG A 88 10.85 26.08 -0.07
CA ARG A 88 10.83 24.67 0.39
C ARG A 88 9.54 24.29 1.10
N PHE A 89 8.80 25.29 1.59
CA PHE A 89 7.55 25.10 2.28
C PHE A 89 6.39 25.11 1.28
N HIS A 90 5.98 23.93 0.80
CA HIS A 90 4.75 23.75 0.05
C HIS A 90 3.54 23.74 1.00
N LEU A 91 3.20 24.91 1.55
CA LEU A 91 2.07 25.12 2.46
C LEU A 91 0.70 24.86 1.81
N THR A 92 0.64 24.62 0.49
CA THR A 92 -0.58 24.29 -0.26
C THR A 92 -1.13 22.88 0.03
N ARG A 93 -0.39 22.04 0.76
CA ARG A 93 -0.81 20.68 1.14
C ARG A 93 -1.30 20.54 2.58
N ILE A 94 -1.19 21.60 3.39
CA ILE A 94 -1.71 21.60 4.75
C ILE A 94 -3.23 21.80 4.67
N GLY A 95 -4.00 20.74 4.89
CA GLY A 95 -5.43 20.84 5.18
C GLY A 95 -6.42 20.28 4.16
N LYS A 96 -6.01 19.50 3.14
CA LYS A 96 -7.01 18.86 2.27
C LYS A 96 -6.76 17.37 2.04
N LEU A 97 -7.34 16.57 2.95
CA LEU A 97 -7.88 15.25 2.65
C LEU A 97 -9.06 15.02 3.60
N MET A 98 -10.17 15.70 3.30
CA MET A 98 -11.49 15.35 3.81
C MET A 98 -12.27 14.77 2.64
N ILE A 99 -12.64 13.50 2.83
CA ILE A 99 -13.55 12.66 2.05
C ILE A 99 -12.94 12.08 0.76
#